data_AF-A0A343JZW5-F1
#
_entry.id   AF-A0A343JZW5-F1
#
_cell.length_a   1.000
_cell.length_b   1.000
_cell.length_c   1.000
_cell.angle_alpha   90.00
_cell.angle_beta   90.00
_cell.angle_gamma   90.00
#
_symmetry.space_group_name_H-M   'P 1'
#
loop_
_entity.id
_entity.type
_entity.pdbx_description
1 polymer ?
#
loop_
_entity_poly.entity_id
_entity_poly.type
_entity_poly.pdbx_seq_one_letter_code
_entity_poly.pdbx_strand_id
1 'polypeptide(L)'
;MTLPQVTYPILVNGIVAFGGIFAGINPAYTQYEIAHAIKAAKIKCFITEPNLVKNVLPAARDAGIPESRIFIFDKPSQTVPAGMQSWTTLLSHGEQDWVRFDDLETVKTTEAARLFSSGTTGLPKAARLSHHNFIAQHHVTEPQTSLPFKVP
;
A
#
# COMPACT_ATOMS: atom_id res chain seq x y z
N MET A 1 15.76 11.77 9.91
CA MET A 1 14.46 11.28 9.38
C MET A 1 14.39 11.71 7.93
N THR A 2 14.48 10.77 6.98
CA THR A 2 14.43 11.14 5.55
C THR A 2 12.96 11.39 5.18
N LEU A 3 12.68 12.37 4.30
CA LEU A 3 11.32 12.69 3.82
C LEU A 3 10.43 11.47 3.45
N PRO A 4 10.95 10.36 2.88
CA PRO A 4 10.17 9.14 2.61
C PRO A 4 9.53 8.51 3.84
N GLN A 5 10.12 8.68 5.03
CA GLN A 5 9.59 8.09 6.26
C GLN A 5 8.25 8.69 6.69
N VAL A 6 7.98 9.96 6.33
CA VAL A 6 6.71 10.64 6.66
C VAL A 6 5.69 10.52 5.53
N THR A 7 6.14 10.55 4.26
CA THR A 7 5.23 10.48 3.11
C THR A 7 4.69 9.08 2.86
N TYR A 8 5.42 8.02 3.26
CA TYR A 8 4.96 6.65 3.06
C TYR A 8 3.66 6.32 3.84
N PRO A 9 3.53 6.63 5.15
CA PRO A 9 2.24 6.50 5.84
C PRO A 9 1.11 7.32 5.21
N ILE A 10 1.40 8.55 4.75
CA ILE A 10 0.41 9.40 4.06
C ILE A 10 -0.09 8.69 2.81
N LEU A 11 0.82 8.12 2.02
CA LEU A 11 0.48 7.41 0.80
C LEU A 11 -0.36 6.17 1.09
N VAL A 12 0.04 5.34 2.05
CA VAL A 12 -0.70 4.12 2.43
C VAL A 12 -2.10 4.48 2.93
N ASN A 13 -2.22 5.48 3.79
CA ASN A 13 -3.51 5.95 4.29
C ASN A 13 -4.37 6.53 3.17
N GLY A 14 -3.78 7.28 2.25
CA GLY A 14 -4.48 7.78 1.06
C GLY A 14 -5.04 6.64 0.21
N ILE A 15 -4.24 5.57 -0.01
CA ILE A 15 -4.69 4.37 -0.74
C ILE A 15 -5.92 3.76 -0.09
N VAL A 16 -5.86 3.55 1.22
CA VAL A 16 -6.97 2.95 1.97
C VAL A 16 -8.18 3.89 2.02
N ALA A 17 -7.97 5.20 2.15
CA ALA A 17 -9.03 6.21 2.25
C ALA A 17 -9.89 6.34 0.98
N PHE A 18 -9.29 6.19 -0.20
CA PHE A 18 -10.05 6.18 -1.46
C PHE A 18 -10.75 4.83 -1.74
N GLY A 19 -10.61 3.84 -0.85
CA GLY A 19 -11.14 2.48 -1.02
C GLY A 19 -10.21 1.55 -1.81
N GLY A 20 -8.95 1.93 -1.98
CA GLY A 20 -7.92 1.07 -2.55
C GLY A 20 -7.43 0.01 -1.55
N ILE A 21 -6.92 -1.10 -2.09
CA ILE A 21 -6.29 -2.17 -1.30
C ILE A 21 -4.78 -2.00 -1.39
N PHE A 22 -4.14 -1.66 -0.28
CA PHE A 22 -2.69 -1.52 -0.23
C PHE A 22 -1.98 -2.88 -0.36
N ALA A 23 -0.93 -2.97 -1.18
CA ALA A 23 -0.10 -4.17 -1.25
C ALA A 23 1.38 -3.79 -1.18
N GLY A 24 2.02 -4.08 -0.05
CA GLY A 24 3.45 -3.85 0.13
C GLY A 24 4.25 -4.99 -0.48
N ILE A 25 5.21 -4.67 -1.35
CA ILE A 25 6.17 -5.63 -1.92
C ILE A 25 7.57 -5.37 -1.36
N ASN A 26 8.38 -6.42 -1.26
CA ASN A 26 9.76 -6.26 -0.82
C ASN A 26 10.57 -5.56 -1.94
N PRO A 27 11.27 -4.45 -1.65
CA PRO A 27 12.08 -3.75 -2.65
C PRO A 27 13.24 -4.59 -3.22
N ALA A 28 13.65 -5.66 -2.52
CA ALA A 28 14.66 -6.60 -2.98
C ALA A 28 14.14 -7.61 -4.02
N TYR A 29 12.83 -7.64 -4.30
CA TYR A 29 12.27 -8.58 -5.26
C TYR A 29 12.80 -8.37 -6.68
N THR A 30 13.08 -9.49 -7.32
CA THR A 30 13.38 -9.60 -8.75
C THR A 30 12.11 -9.43 -9.60
N GLN A 31 12.27 -9.26 -10.91
CA GLN A 31 11.14 -9.22 -11.85
C GLN A 31 10.20 -10.42 -11.69
N TYR A 32 10.76 -11.63 -11.52
CA TYR A 32 9.99 -12.86 -11.37
C TYR A 32 9.13 -12.85 -10.10
N GLU A 33 9.71 -12.43 -8.97
CA GLU A 33 8.98 -12.31 -7.70
C GLU A 33 7.92 -11.20 -7.74
N ILE A 34 8.21 -10.08 -8.42
CA ILE A 34 7.22 -9.01 -8.65
C ILE A 34 6.07 -9.53 -9.52
N ALA A 35 6.35 -10.28 -10.59
CA ALA A 35 5.32 -10.86 -11.45
C ALA A 35 4.41 -11.83 -10.68
N HIS A 36 4.99 -12.63 -9.77
CA HIS A 36 4.22 -13.45 -8.84
C HIS A 36 3.37 -12.59 -7.89
N ALA A 37 3.95 -11.54 -7.32
CA ALA A 37 3.24 -10.62 -6.42
C ALA A 37 2.06 -9.92 -7.12
N ILE A 38 2.23 -9.51 -8.38
CA ILE A 38 1.15 -8.92 -9.20
C ILE A 38 -0.03 -9.88 -9.29
N LYS A 39 0.23 -11.16 -9.59
CA LYS A 39 -0.81 -12.19 -9.71
C LYS A 39 -1.46 -12.49 -8.35
N ALA A 40 -0.64 -12.72 -7.33
CA ALA A 40 -1.09 -13.13 -6.00
C ALA A 40 -1.93 -12.03 -5.32
N ALA A 41 -1.50 -10.77 -5.40
CA ALA A 41 -2.22 -9.63 -4.81
C ALA A 41 -3.17 -8.93 -5.79
N LYS A 42 -3.27 -9.39 -7.05
CA LYS A 42 -4.07 -8.77 -8.13
C LYS A 42 -3.79 -7.27 -8.28
N ILE A 43 -2.50 -6.92 -8.32
CA ILE A 43 -2.04 -5.52 -8.39
C ILE A 43 -2.48 -4.90 -9.72
N LYS A 44 -2.94 -3.64 -9.67
CA LYS A 44 -3.41 -2.89 -10.85
C LYS A 44 -2.66 -1.57 -11.09
N CYS A 45 -1.87 -1.13 -10.12
CA CYS A 45 -1.17 0.15 -10.07
C CYS A 45 0.07 -0.01 -9.20
N PHE A 46 1.15 0.70 -9.54
CA PHE A 46 2.38 0.73 -8.77
C PHE A 46 2.75 2.15 -8.37
N ILE A 47 3.28 2.27 -7.15
CA ILE A 47 4.00 3.46 -6.69
C ILE A 47 5.35 2.95 -6.19
N THR A 48 6.44 3.34 -6.85
CA THR A 48 7.76 2.71 -6.66
C THR A 48 8.89 3.72 -6.68
N GLU A 49 9.98 3.46 -5.96
CA GLU A 49 11.14 4.34 -5.95
C GLU A 49 11.89 4.30 -7.30
N PRO A 50 12.53 5.41 -7.73
CA PRO A 50 13.20 5.50 -9.03
C PRO A 50 14.20 4.37 -9.35
N ASN A 51 14.93 3.88 -8.34
CA ASN A 51 15.92 2.81 -8.48
C ASN A 51 15.31 1.40 -8.65
N LEU A 52 14.04 1.20 -8.25
CA LEU A 52 13.33 -0.07 -8.31
C LEU A 52 12.52 -0.25 -9.59
N VAL A 53 12.26 0.85 -10.30
CA VAL A 53 11.52 0.89 -11.58
C VAL A 53 12.03 -0.14 -12.58
N LYS A 54 13.34 -0.36 -12.67
CA LYS A 54 13.96 -1.32 -13.60
C LYS A 54 13.46 -2.76 -13.41
N ASN A 55 13.03 -3.14 -12.20
CA ASN A 55 12.47 -4.46 -11.92
C ASN A 55 10.94 -4.45 -12.06
N VAL A 56 10.29 -3.33 -11.73
CA VAL A 56 8.82 -3.17 -11.76
C VAL A 56 8.29 -3.09 -13.18
N LEU A 57 8.94 -2.29 -14.05
CA LEU A 57 8.44 -1.99 -15.40
C LEU A 57 8.31 -3.25 -16.27
N PRO A 58 9.31 -4.16 -16.34
CA PRO A 58 9.16 -5.39 -17.10
C PRO A 58 8.05 -6.30 -16.54
N ALA A 59 7.98 -6.47 -15.21
CA ALA A 59 6.94 -7.29 -14.57
C ALA A 59 5.52 -6.74 -14.79
N ALA A 60 5.38 -5.41 -14.74
CA ALA A 60 4.12 -4.72 -15.02
C ALA A 60 3.69 -4.91 -16.48
N ARG A 61 4.63 -4.80 -17.42
CA ARG A 61 4.40 -5.04 -18.86
C ARG A 61 3.95 -6.47 -19.11
N ASP A 62 4.64 -7.45 -18.55
CA ASP A 62 4.30 -8.88 -18.67
C ASP A 62 2.89 -9.19 -18.12
N ALA A 63 2.45 -8.42 -17.11
CA ALA A 63 1.13 -8.54 -16.50
C ALA A 63 0.05 -7.66 -17.16
N GLY A 64 0.39 -6.88 -18.20
CA GLY A 64 -0.56 -5.99 -18.87
C GLY A 64 -0.96 -4.75 -18.06
N ILE A 65 -0.16 -4.33 -17.08
CA ILE A 65 -0.38 -3.08 -16.35
C ILE A 65 0.23 -1.94 -17.20
N PRO A 66 -0.58 -0.95 -17.63
CA PRO A 66 -0.07 0.15 -18.45
C PRO A 66 0.89 1.03 -17.65
N GLU A 67 1.90 1.58 -18.33
CA GLU A 67 2.90 2.46 -17.71
C GLU A 67 2.26 3.72 -17.08
N SER A 68 1.10 4.15 -17.58
CA SER A 68 0.30 5.25 -17.00
C SER A 68 -0.29 4.94 -15.61
N ARG A 69 -0.15 3.71 -15.11
CA ARG A 69 -0.50 3.29 -13.74
C ARG A 69 0.74 2.98 -12.90
N ILE A 70 1.90 3.48 -13.30
CA ILE A 70 3.16 3.36 -12.57
C ILE A 70 3.60 4.77 -12.21
N PHE A 71 3.56 5.09 -10.92
CA PHE A 71 4.00 6.36 -10.38
C PHE A 71 5.30 6.21 -9.64
N ILE A 72 6.10 7.26 -9.69
CA ILE A 72 7.42 7.28 -9.09
C ILE A 72 7.32 7.95 -7.73
N PHE A 73 7.76 7.25 -6.69
CA PHE A 73 7.82 7.78 -5.32
C PHE A 73 9.08 8.62 -5.14
N ASP A 74 9.17 9.72 -5.87
CA ASP A 74 10.28 10.67 -5.83
C ASP A 74 10.16 11.66 -4.66
N LYS A 75 11.30 12.33 -4.41
CA LYS A 75 11.42 13.50 -3.53
C LYS A 75 11.51 14.75 -4.41
N PRO A 76 11.19 15.95 -3.89
CA PRO A 76 11.25 17.19 -4.67
C PRO A 76 12.57 17.47 -5.41
N SER A 77 13.70 16.95 -4.93
CA SER A 77 15.02 17.10 -5.55
C SER A 77 15.48 15.91 -6.40
N GLN A 78 14.63 14.89 -6.57
CA GLN A 78 14.96 13.66 -7.27
C GLN A 78 14.34 13.64 -8.66
N THR A 79 15.15 13.31 -9.67
CA THR A 79 14.68 13.23 -11.05
C THR A 79 13.76 12.03 -11.25
N VAL A 80 12.58 12.28 -11.81
CA VAL A 80 11.67 11.24 -12.30
C VAL A 80 12.22 10.68 -13.62
N PRO A 81 12.34 9.35 -13.78
CA PRO A 81 12.75 8.74 -15.05
C PRO A 81 11.90 9.21 -16.24
N ALA A 82 12.54 9.36 -17.41
CA ALA A 82 11.88 9.83 -18.62
C ALA A 82 10.66 8.96 -18.98
N GLY A 83 9.56 9.61 -19.36
CA GLY A 83 8.30 8.93 -19.70
C GLY A 83 7.46 8.49 -18.50
N MET A 84 7.92 8.70 -17.27
CA MET A 84 7.18 8.36 -16.05
C MET A 84 6.66 9.60 -15.32
N GLN A 85 5.78 9.37 -14.36
CA GLN A 85 5.08 10.43 -13.63
C GLN A 85 5.46 10.38 -12.15
N SER A 86 5.59 11.55 -11.53
CA SER A 86 5.72 11.63 -10.07
C SER A 86 4.43 11.16 -9.40
N TRP A 87 4.55 10.52 -8.23
CA TRP A 87 3.40 10.21 -7.38
C TRP A 87 2.66 11.47 -6.94
N THR A 88 3.34 12.62 -6.88
CA THR A 88 2.73 13.91 -6.53
C THR A 88 1.69 14.39 -7.55
N THR A 89 1.71 13.86 -8.78
CA THR A 89 0.65 14.09 -9.77
C THR A 89 -0.72 13.63 -9.25
N LEU A 90 -0.77 12.61 -8.39
CA LEU A 90 -2.02 12.19 -7.74
C LEU A 90 -2.61 13.28 -6.82
N LEU A 91 -1.76 14.16 -6.29
CA LEU A 91 -2.16 15.29 -5.44
C LEU A 91 -2.61 16.52 -6.24
N SER A 92 -2.38 16.53 -7.57
CA SER A 92 -2.77 17.63 -8.46
C SER A 92 -4.18 17.46 -9.03
N HIS A 93 -4.87 16.37 -8.68
CA HIS A 93 -6.25 16.14 -9.04
C HIS A 93 -7.19 16.74 -7.97
N GLY A 94 -8.48 16.84 -8.27
CA GLY A 94 -9.47 17.29 -7.29
C GLY A 94 -9.58 16.35 -6.09
N GLU A 95 -10.28 16.80 -5.05
CA GLU A 95 -10.55 16.04 -3.84
C GLU A 95 -11.99 15.53 -3.80
N GLN A 96 -12.20 14.43 -3.08
CA GLN A 96 -13.51 13.90 -2.73
C GLN A 96 -13.50 13.46 -1.27
N ASP A 97 -14.69 13.41 -0.66
CA ASP A 97 -14.82 12.85 0.67
C ASP A 97 -14.42 11.37 0.70
N TRP A 98 -13.89 10.98 1.86
CA TRP A 98 -13.37 9.66 2.16
C TRP A 98 -14.54 8.68 2.24
N VAL A 99 -14.32 7.42 1.86
CA VAL A 99 -15.35 6.39 2.07
C VAL A 99 -15.49 6.17 3.59
N ARG A 100 -16.67 6.49 4.14
CA ARG A 100 -16.99 6.34 5.57
C ARG A 100 -17.99 5.22 5.78
N PHE A 101 -17.76 4.42 6.80
CA PHE A 101 -18.67 3.40 7.32
C PHE A 101 -18.39 3.23 8.82
N ASP A 102 -19.41 2.85 9.58
CA ASP A 102 -19.37 2.73 11.04
C ASP A 102 -19.96 1.41 11.55
N ASP A 103 -20.32 0.50 10.65
CA ASP A 103 -20.87 -0.80 11.01
C ASP A 103 -19.82 -1.92 11.04
N LEU A 104 -20.05 -2.90 11.91
CA LEU A 104 -19.13 -4.00 12.18
C LEU A 104 -18.92 -4.94 10.98
N GLU A 105 -19.95 -5.15 10.17
CA GLU A 105 -19.87 -6.08 9.06
C GLU A 105 -19.02 -5.47 7.93
N THR A 106 -19.28 -4.21 7.57
CA THR A 106 -18.51 -3.50 6.55
C THR A 106 -17.03 -3.41 6.95
N VAL A 107 -16.69 -3.05 8.19
CA VAL A 107 -15.28 -2.96 8.62
C VAL A 107 -14.57 -4.32 8.61
N LYS A 108 -15.29 -5.43 8.87
CA LYS A 108 -14.74 -6.79 8.80
C LYS A 108 -14.53 -7.28 7.37
N THR A 109 -15.41 -6.90 6.44
CA THR A 109 -15.37 -7.41 5.06
C THR A 109 -14.60 -6.51 4.10
N THR A 110 -14.46 -5.22 4.42
CA THR A 110 -13.72 -4.28 3.57
C THR A 110 -12.24 -4.54 3.71
N GLU A 111 -11.61 -4.96 2.62
CA GLU A 111 -10.18 -5.28 2.56
C GLU A 111 -9.38 -3.98 2.48
N ALA A 112 -8.44 -3.78 3.41
CA ALA A 112 -7.57 -2.61 3.45
C ALA A 112 -6.18 -2.93 2.87
N ALA A 113 -5.69 -4.15 3.04
CA ALA A 113 -4.37 -4.53 2.54
C ALA A 113 -4.24 -6.01 2.14
N ARG A 114 -3.23 -6.26 1.31
CA ARG A 114 -2.69 -7.58 0.94
C ARG A 114 -1.20 -7.62 1.25
N LEU A 115 -0.82 -8.25 2.35
CA LEU A 115 0.57 -8.29 2.82
C LEU A 115 1.20 -9.66 2.56
N PHE A 116 2.45 -9.67 2.10
CA PHE A 116 3.15 -10.91 1.78
C PHE A 116 3.83 -11.51 3.01
N SER A 117 3.51 -12.75 3.33
CA SER A 117 4.25 -13.55 4.30
C SER A 117 5.39 -14.31 3.60
N SER A 118 6.57 -14.33 4.20
CA SER A 118 7.78 -15.02 3.70
C SER A 118 7.71 -16.55 3.84
N GLY A 119 6.56 -17.16 3.52
CA GLY A 119 6.22 -18.55 3.84
C GLY A 119 7.39 -19.54 3.72
N THR A 120 7.48 -20.48 4.66
CA THR A 120 8.60 -21.42 4.80
C THR A 120 8.73 -22.42 3.64
N THR A 121 7.70 -22.52 2.79
CA THR A 121 7.70 -23.37 1.59
C THR A 121 7.03 -22.64 0.42
N GLY A 122 7.81 -22.31 -0.61
CA GLY A 122 7.34 -21.75 -1.87
C GLY A 122 7.23 -20.23 -1.93
N LEU A 123 6.64 -19.72 -3.03
CA LEU A 123 6.53 -18.29 -3.28
C LEU A 123 5.60 -17.60 -2.27
N PRO A 124 5.90 -16.35 -1.86
CA PRO A 124 5.12 -15.60 -0.88
C PRO A 124 3.61 -15.54 -1.21
N LYS A 125 2.77 -15.72 -0.19
CA LYS A 125 1.32 -15.61 -0.31
C LYS A 125 0.85 -14.23 0.17
N ALA A 126 -0.14 -13.67 -0.51
CA ALA A 126 -0.77 -12.40 -0.14
C ALA A 126 -1.87 -12.64 0.90
N ALA A 127 -1.59 -12.35 2.17
CA ALA A 127 -2.57 -12.39 3.24
C ALA A 127 -3.52 -11.19 3.13
N ARG A 128 -4.82 -11.45 3.12
CA ARG A 128 -5.86 -10.42 3.03
C ARG A 128 -6.15 -9.89 4.42
N LEU A 129 -6.10 -8.57 4.59
CA LEU A 129 -6.36 -7.89 5.85
C LEU A 129 -7.49 -6.88 5.65
N SER A 130 -8.52 -6.96 6.48
CA SER A 130 -9.59 -5.98 6.53
C SER A 130 -9.24 -4.79 7.39
N HIS A 131 -10.04 -3.72 7.30
CA HIS A 131 -9.94 -2.59 8.22
C HIS A 131 -10.03 -3.05 9.69
N HIS A 132 -10.91 -4.03 9.97
CA HIS A 132 -11.04 -4.60 11.31
C HIS A 132 -9.75 -5.26 11.80
N ASN A 133 -9.01 -5.95 10.93
CA ASN A 133 -7.73 -6.56 11.32
C ASN A 133 -6.71 -5.51 11.79
N PHE A 134 -6.62 -4.39 11.07
CA PHE A 134 -5.70 -3.30 11.46
C PHE A 134 -6.09 -2.66 12.79
N ILE A 135 -7.38 -2.35 12.98
CA ILE A 135 -7.90 -1.76 14.23
C ILE A 135 -7.66 -2.71 15.41
N ALA A 136 -8.00 -3.99 15.26
CA ALA A 136 -7.78 -5.00 16.30
C ALA A 136 -6.30 -5.13 16.67
N GLN A 137 -5.39 -5.11 15.68
CA GLN A 137 -3.94 -5.17 15.92
C GLN A 137 -3.46 -3.95 16.74
N HIS A 138 -3.99 -2.76 16.48
CA HIS A 138 -3.63 -1.55 17.23
C HIS A 138 -4.09 -1.64 18.69
N HIS A 139 -5.32 -2.11 18.93
CA HIS A 139 -5.84 -2.29 20.28
C HIS A 139 -5.07 -3.31 21.12
N VAL A 140 -4.48 -4.33 20.50
CA VAL A 140 -3.62 -5.31 21.22
C VAL A 140 -2.32 -4.66 21.70
N THR A 141 -1.80 -3.68 20.97
CA THR A 141 -0.56 -2.98 21.31
C THR A 141 -0.76 -1.79 22.25
N GLU A 142 -1.99 -1.28 22.35
CA GLU A 142 -2.33 -0.29 23.37
C GLU A 142 -2.39 -0.97 24.74
N PRO A 143 -1.67 -0.47 25.76
CA PRO A 143 -1.89 -0.95 27.11
C PRO A 143 -3.37 -0.71 27.44
N GLN A 144 -4.10 -1.77 27.79
CA GLN A 144 -5.42 -1.64 28.40
C GLN A 144 -5.24 -1.01 29.78
N THR A 145 -5.08 0.31 29.83
CA THR A 145 -5.26 1.09 31.04
C THR A 145 -6.75 1.07 31.35
N SER A 146 -7.18 0.07 32.13
CA SER A 146 -8.38 0.26 32.93
C SER A 146 -8.12 1.48 33.81
N LEU A 147 -8.74 2.61 33.48
CA LEU A 147 -8.69 3.77 34.37
C LEU A 147 -9.25 3.30 35.72
N PRO A 148 -8.50 3.43 36.83
CA PRO A 148 -8.89 2.87 38.12
C PRO A 148 -10.13 3.54 38.75
N PHE A 149 -10.79 4.45 38.04
CA PHE A 149 -12.01 5.12 38.47
C PHE A 149 -12.85 5.52 37.26
N LYS A 150 -14.17 5.32 37.36
CA LYS A 150 -15.16 5.94 36.49
C LYS A 150 -15.34 7.39 36.95
N VAL A 151 -15.16 8.34 36.04
CA VAL A 151 -15.58 9.73 36.28
C VAL A 151 -17.12 9.73 36.26
N PRO A 152 -17.79 10.34 37.25
CA PRO A 152 -19.25 10.36 37.37
C PRO A 152 -19.96 11.03 36.19
#